data_AF-A0AAP4Q851-F1
#
_entry.id   AF-A0AAP4Q851-F1
#
_cell.length_a   1.000
_cell.length_b   1.000
_cell.length_c   1.000
_cell.angle_alpha   90.00
_cell.angle_beta   90.00
_cell.angle_gamma   90.00
#
_symmetry.space_group_name_H-M   'P 1'
#
loop_
_entity.id
_entity.type
_entity.pdbx_description
1 polymer ?
#
loop_
_entity_poly.entity_id
_entity_poly.type
_entity_poly.pdbx_seq_one_letter_code
_entity_poly.pdbx_strand_id
1 'polypeptide(L)' 'RQNKFMKRKFRSVRKKLGEAKKLNALRQLDDKEQRWMQDQDHKVSREIVDFATDNNISVIRLEQLTNIRQTAR' A
#
# COMPACT_ATOMS: atom_id res chain seq x y z
N ARG A 1 -8.93 4.03 -4.95
CA ARG A 1 -9.83 3.53 -3.86
C ARG A 1 -9.45 2.13 -3.34
N GLN A 2 -8.79 1.29 -4.14
CA GLN A 2 -8.45 -0.09 -3.79
C GLN A 2 -7.56 -0.22 -2.54
N ASN A 3 -6.50 0.58 -2.40
CA ASN A 3 -5.62 0.53 -1.21
C ASN A 3 -6.42 0.82 0.08
N LYS A 4 -7.29 1.84 0.06
CA LYS A 4 -8.19 2.16 1.19
C LYS A 4 -9.13 1.00 1.52
N PHE A 5 -9.68 0.33 0.51
CA PHE A 5 -10.52 -0.86 0.70
C PHE A 5 -9.73 -2.02 1.31
N MET A 6 -8.51 -2.29 0.82
CA MET A 6 -7.67 -3.37 1.33
C MET A 6 -7.27 -3.14 2.79
N LYS A 7 -6.88 -1.91 3.18
CA LYS A 7 -6.64 -1.56 4.59
C LYS A 7 -7.85 -1.87 5.47
N ARG A 8 -9.06 -1.49 5.01
CA ARG A 8 -10.32 -1.77 5.73
C ARG A 8 -10.59 -3.27 5.84
N LYS A 9 -10.36 -4.03 4.76
CA LYS A 9 -10.53 -5.50 4.73
C LYS A 9 -9.60 -6.18 5.75
N PHE A 10 -8.30 -5.89 5.71
CA PHE A 10 -7.34 -6.45 6.66
C PHE A 10 -7.67 -6.06 8.11
N ARG A 11 -8.07 -4.81 8.37
CA ARG A 11 -8.52 -4.36 9.69
C ARG A 11 -9.74 -5.15 10.18
N SER A 12 -10.74 -5.35 9.32
CA SER A 12 -11.95 -6.11 9.65
C SER A 12 -11.62 -7.56 10.00
N VAL A 13 -10.77 -8.22 9.22
CA VAL A 13 -10.32 -9.59 9.47
C VAL A 13 -9.56 -9.68 10.79
N ARG A 14 -8.62 -8.77 11.06
CA ARG A 14 -7.84 -8.73 12.31
C ARG A 14 -8.74 -8.57 13.53
N LYS A 15 -9.76 -7.70 13.45
CA LYS A 15 -10.75 -7.50 14.52
C LYS A 15 -11.52 -8.79 14.81
N LYS A 16 -12.08 -9.44 13.78
CA LYS A 16 -12.83 -10.70 13.93
C LYS A 16 -11.98 -11.83 14.52
N LEU A 17 -10.72 -11.95 14.07
CA LEU A 17 -9.80 -12.96 14.59
C LEU A 17 -9.37 -12.70 16.04
N GLY A 18 -9.23 -11.42 16.41
CA GLY A 18 -8.94 -11.00 17.79
C GLY A 18 -10.10 -11.30 18.74
N GLU A 19 -11.33 -10.97 18.32
CA GLU A 19 -12.57 -11.29 19.08
C GLU A 19 -12.71 -12.81 19.28
N ALA A 20 -12.41 -13.60 18.25
CA ALA A 20 -12.42 -15.07 18.32
C ALA A 20 -11.17 -15.67 19.01
N LYS A 21 -10.23 -14.86 19.51
CA LYS A 21 -8.95 -15.27 20.14
C LYS A 21 -8.11 -16.25 19.30
N LYS A 22 -8.21 -16.18 17.97
CA LYS A 22 -7.47 -17.06 17.03
C LYS A 22 -6.03 -16.55 16.81
N LEU A 23 -5.18 -16.73 17.82
CA LEU A 23 -3.79 -16.24 17.81
C LEU A 23 -2.94 -16.83 16.67
N ASN A 24 -3.10 -18.11 16.35
CA ASN A 24 -2.36 -18.75 15.25
C ASN A 24 -2.72 -18.13 13.89
N ALA A 25 -4.00 -17.83 13.65
CA ALA A 25 -4.45 -17.19 12.42
C ALA A 25 -3.95 -15.73 12.32
N LEU A 26 -3.87 -15.00 13.44
CA LEU A 26 -3.27 -13.68 13.48
C LEU A 26 -1.76 -13.72 13.16
N ARG A 27 -1.03 -14.68 13.72
CA ARG A 27 0.39 -14.91 13.40
C ARG A 27 0.61 -15.26 11.93
N GLN A 28 -0.27 -16.06 11.33
CA GLN A 28 -0.21 -16.36 9.89
C GLN A 28 -0.58 -15.17 8.98
N LEU A 29 -1.28 -14.18 9.52
CA LEU A 29 -1.66 -12.99 8.77
C LEU A 29 -0.49 -12.02 8.64
N ASP A 30 0.34 -11.93 9.69
CA ASP A 30 1.66 -11.31 9.70
C ASP A 30 1.69 -9.94 8.96
N ASP A 31 2.69 -9.78 8.09
CA ASP A 31 2.97 -8.60 7.27
C ASP A 31 2.23 -8.58 5.92
N LYS A 32 1.25 -9.47 5.69
CA LYS A 32 0.57 -9.62 4.38
C LYS A 32 -0.05 -8.32 3.88
N GLU A 33 -0.60 -7.50 4.78
CA GLU A 33 -1.13 -6.18 4.43
C GLU A 33 -0.02 -5.27 3.89
N GLN A 34 1.13 -5.25 4.55
CA GLN A 34 2.27 -4.41 4.18
C GLN A 34 2.89 -4.87 2.85
N ARG A 35 3.10 -6.17 2.66
CA ARG A 35 3.60 -6.72 1.39
C ARG A 35 2.66 -6.40 0.23
N TRP A 36 1.35 -6.49 0.44
CA TRP A 36 0.39 -6.10 -0.58
C TRP A 36 0.50 -4.61 -0.94
N MET A 37 0.65 -3.72 0.04
CA MET A 37 0.83 -2.29 -0.24
C MET A 37 2.12 -2.03 -1.02
N GLN A 38 3.23 -2.65 -0.60
CA GLN A 38 4.53 -2.53 -1.27
C GLN A 38 4.49 -3.02 -2.71
N ASP A 39 3.82 -4.14 -2.99
CA ASP A 39 3.64 -4.65 -4.36
C ASP A 39 2.88 -3.65 -5.24
N GLN A 40 1.84 -3.00 -4.73
CA GLN A 40 1.11 -1.97 -5.47
C GLN A 40 1.99 -0.75 -5.74
N ASP A 41 2.71 -0.26 -4.73
CA ASP A 41 3.62 0.88 -4.88
C ASP A 41 4.75 0.57 -5.87
N HIS A 42 5.24 -0.67 -5.89
CA HIS A 42 6.26 -1.14 -6.82
C HIS A 42 5.75 -1.19 -8.26
N LYS A 43 4.52 -1.68 -8.49
CA LYS A 43 3.89 -1.71 -9.82
C LYS A 43 3.67 -0.31 -10.38
N VAL A 44 3.14 0.60 -9.55
CA VAL A 44 2.95 2.01 -9.95
C VAL A 44 4.28 2.66 -10.28
N SER A 45 5.31 2.44 -9.45
CA SER A 45 6.65 2.96 -9.70
C SER A 45 7.23 2.42 -11.01
N ARG A 46 7.00 1.13 -11.30
CA ARG A 46 7.43 0.51 -12.55
C ARG A 46 6.76 1.13 -13.76
N GLU A 47 5.43 1.28 -13.72
CA GLU A 47 4.65 1.91 -14.79
C GLU A 47 5.12 3.35 -15.09
N ILE A 48 5.47 4.13 -14.06
CA ILE A 48 6.01 5.48 -14.24
C ILE A 48 7.35 5.46 -14.98
N VAL A 49 8.24 4.53 -14.64
CA VAL A 49 9.56 4.40 -15.29
C VAL A 49 9.42 3.90 -16.73
N ASP A 50 8.56 2.90 -16.96
CA ASP A 50 8.30 2.38 -18.30
C ASP A 50 7.73 3.50 -19.20
N PHE A 51 6.75 4.27 -18.71
CA PHE A 51 6.22 5.43 -19.41
C PHE A 51 7.30 6.47 -19.75
N ALA A 52 8.20 6.78 -18.80
CA ALA A 52 9.27 7.75 -19.04
C ALA A 52 10.27 7.26 -20.09
N THR A 53 10.56 5.96 -20.09
CA THR A 53 11.46 5.31 -21.05
C THR A 53 10.87 5.33 -22.45
N ASP A 54 9.59 4.97 -22.58
CA ASP A 54 8.86 4.94 -23.86
C ASP A 54 8.77 6.32 -24.52
N ASN A 55 8.77 7.39 -23.72
CA ASN A 55 8.71 8.78 -24.19
C ASN A 55 10.08 9.48 -24.22
N ASN A 56 11.19 8.74 -24.02
CA ASN A 56 12.56 9.27 -24.00
C ASN A 56 12.77 10.45 -23.02
N ILE A 57 12.11 10.42 -21.86
CA ILE A 57 12.21 11.46 -20.84
C ILE A 57 13.50 11.28 -20.04
N SER A 58 14.27 12.36 -19.88
CA SER A 58 15.57 12.34 -19.19
C SER A 58 15.49 12.57 -17.67
N VAL A 59 14.48 13.32 -17.20
CA VAL A 59 14.36 13.71 -15.78
C VAL A 59 12.92 13.59 -15.30
N ILE A 60 12.74 12.81 -14.22
CA ILE A 60 11.47 12.73 -13.47
C ILE A 60 11.62 13.62 -12.24
N ARG A 61 10.79 14.66 -12.13
CA ARG A 61 10.75 15.51 -10.93
C ARG A 61 9.68 15.00 -9.97
N LEU A 62 10.02 14.91 -8.70
CA LEU A 62 9.10 14.50 -7.64
C LEU A 62 8.82 15.67 -6.69
N GLU A 63 7.57 15.77 -6.24
CA GLU A 63 7.17 16.76 -5.25
C GLU A 63 7.64 16.37 -3.84
N GLN A 64 7.97 17.38 -3.03
CA GLN A 64 8.31 17.20 -1.62
C GLN A 64 7.02 17.19 -0.79
N LEU A 65 6.45 16.01 -0.59
CA LEU A 65 5.15 15.81 0.09
C LEU A 65 5.27 15.63 1.61
N THR A 66 6.24 16.31 2.24
CA THR A 66 6.41 16.25 3.70
C THR A 66 5.11 16.65 4.40
N ASN A 67 4.70 15.88 5.42
CA ASN A 67 3.45 16.09 6.18
C ASN A 67 2.13 15.98 5.40
N ILE A 68 2.10 15.43 4.18
CA ILE A 68 0.87 15.30 3.38
C ILE A 68 -0.29 14.63 4.10
N ARG A 69 -0.01 13.69 5.03
CA ARG A 69 -1.06 13.01 5.82
C ARG A 69 -1.82 13.92 6.78
N GLN A 70 -1.24 15.06 7.16
CA GLN A 70 -1.86 16.05 8.07
C GLN A 70 -2.60 17.14 7.30
N THR A 71 -2.13 17.48 6.09
CA THR A 71 -2.67 18.56 5.25
C THR A 71 -3.76 18.09 4.28
N ALA A 72 -3.75 16.81 3.88
CA ALA A 72 -4.80 16.24 3.04
C ALA A 72 -6.12 16.08 3.82
N ARG A 73 -7.12 16.91 3.53
CA ARG A 73 -8.50 16.84 4.05
C ARG A 73 -9.35 15.81 3.34
#